data_AF-A0A5C8BP39-F1
#
_entry.id   AF-A0A5C8BP39-F1
#
_cell.length_a   1.000
_cell.length_b   1.000
_cell.length_c   1.000
_cell.angle_alpha   90.00
_cell.angle_beta   90.00
_cell.angle_gamma   90.00
#
_symmetry.space_group_name_H-M   'P 1'
#
loop_
_entity.id
_entity.type
_entity.pdbx_description
1 polymer ?
#
loop_
_entity_poly.entity_id
_entity_poly.type
_entity_poly.pdbx_seq_one_letter_code
_entity_poly.pdbx_strand_id
1 'polypeptide(L)'
;MVNYLAKNQNWAKITPWFAVVATYLLFKNFSFHDPMFWSLVNIPLYLYHQTEEHYKPGGFKQYINRVINKLPDGQEILTDTKVFWINILLVWCAFLVFGLLCYYVNIGFGLLIIIFSVMNCLTHIVQAIKHKEWNPGLVMASLQFIISIYAAYFVSSHGLDNLLIWWGATIIFSIFVHILLFKLCMTRS
;
A
#
# COMPACT_ATOMS: atom_id res chain seq x y z
N MET A 1 1.53 14.94 19.86
CA MET A 1 0.64 14.63 18.73
C MET A 1 0.94 13.28 18.10
N VAL A 2 2.16 13.02 17.62
CA VAL A 2 2.57 11.73 17.00
C VAL A 2 2.27 10.52 17.90
N ASN A 3 2.66 10.57 19.19
CA ASN A 3 2.40 9.47 20.12
C ASN A 3 0.90 9.13 20.27
N TYR A 4 0.02 10.13 20.19
CA TYR A 4 -1.42 9.91 20.26
C TYR A 4 -1.96 9.23 19.00
N LEU A 5 -1.49 9.68 17.83
CA LEU A 5 -1.88 9.09 16.54
C LEU A 5 -1.36 7.66 16.38
N ALA A 6 -0.12 7.40 16.81
CA ALA A 6 0.47 6.07 16.76
C ALA A 6 -0.21 5.10 17.71
N LYS A 7 -0.48 5.52 18.96
CA LYS A 7 -1.07 4.68 20.00
C LYS A 7 -2.35 4.01 19.52
N ASN A 8 -2.40 2.68 19.63
CA ASN A 8 -3.52 1.85 19.21
C ASN A 8 -3.96 2.13 17.76
N GLN A 9 -3.04 2.57 16.91
CA GLN A 9 -3.29 2.89 15.51
C GLN A 9 -4.43 3.91 15.31
N ASN A 10 -4.56 4.90 16.21
CA ASN A 10 -5.59 5.94 16.10
C ASN A 10 -5.60 6.67 14.75
N TRP A 11 -4.45 6.81 14.11
CA TRP A 11 -4.31 7.34 12.75
C TRP A 11 -5.17 6.60 11.72
N ALA A 12 -5.37 5.29 11.87
CA ALA A 12 -6.12 4.48 10.91
C ALA A 12 -7.63 4.81 10.90
N LYS A 13 -8.16 5.50 11.92
CA LYS A 13 -9.58 5.91 11.94
C LYS A 13 -9.94 6.87 10.82
N ILE A 14 -8.96 7.59 10.26
CA ILE A 14 -9.19 8.52 9.15
C ILE A 14 -9.09 7.85 7.77
N THR A 15 -8.48 6.66 7.67
CA THR A 15 -8.29 5.97 6.38
C THR A 15 -9.59 5.73 5.61
N PRO A 16 -10.74 5.32 6.20
CA PRO A 16 -11.96 5.14 5.43
C PRO A 16 -12.48 6.46 4.85
N TRP A 17 -12.34 7.57 5.59
CA TRP A 17 -12.76 8.88 5.13
C TRP A 17 -11.89 9.38 3.99
N PHE A 18 -10.57 9.20 4.10
CA PHE A 18 -9.64 9.53 3.02
C PHE A 18 -9.88 8.62 1.80
N ALA A 19 -10.20 7.35 1.99
CA ALA A 19 -10.52 6.44 0.90
C ALA A 19 -11.76 6.91 0.12
N VAL A 20 -12.83 7.32 0.82
CA VAL A 20 -14.04 7.86 0.20
C VAL A 20 -13.74 9.16 -0.56
N VAL A 21 -13.00 10.09 0.05
CA VAL A 21 -12.64 11.36 -0.60
C VAL A 21 -11.77 11.10 -1.83
N ALA A 22 -10.74 10.26 -1.72
CA ALA A 22 -9.86 9.91 -2.84
C ALA A 22 -10.64 9.23 -3.97
N THR A 23 -11.58 8.33 -3.64
CA THR A 23 -12.45 7.68 -4.61
C THR A 23 -13.33 8.71 -5.32
N TYR A 24 -14.01 9.59 -4.56
CA TYR A 24 -14.82 10.64 -5.14
C TYR A 24 -14.01 11.55 -6.08
N LEU A 25 -12.82 11.99 -5.66
CA LEU A 25 -11.95 12.82 -6.47
C LEU A 25 -11.48 12.09 -7.74
N LEU A 26 -11.14 10.81 -7.65
CA LEU A 26 -10.74 10.01 -8.81
C LEU A 26 -11.85 9.98 -9.86
N PHE A 27 -13.07 9.62 -9.46
CA PHE A 27 -14.22 9.53 -10.35
C PHE A 27 -14.72 10.88 -10.87
N LYS A 28 -14.55 11.95 -10.08
CA LYS A 28 -14.93 13.30 -10.49
C LYS A 28 -14.02 13.85 -11.59
N ASN A 29 -12.72 13.55 -11.54
CA ASN A 29 -11.72 14.18 -12.40
C ASN A 29 -11.30 13.32 -13.60
N PHE A 30 -11.49 11.99 -13.54
CA PHE A 30 -10.99 11.08 -14.58
C PHE A 30 -12.06 10.07 -15.02
N SER A 31 -12.04 9.72 -16.30
CA SER A 31 -12.88 8.67 -16.89
C SER A 31 -12.17 7.32 -16.87
N PHE A 32 -12.92 6.21 -16.88
CA PHE A 32 -12.36 4.86 -16.99
C PHE A 32 -11.54 4.61 -18.26
N HIS A 33 -11.72 5.45 -19.29
CA HIS A 33 -10.96 5.37 -20.54
C HIS A 33 -9.63 6.14 -20.47
N ASP A 34 -9.40 6.90 -19.39
CA ASP A 34 -8.19 7.69 -19.18
C ASP A 34 -7.13 6.83 -18.45
N PRO A 35 -5.92 6.68 -19.01
CA PRO A 35 -4.80 6.04 -18.32
C PRO A 35 -4.49 6.65 -16.93
N MET A 36 -4.77 7.94 -16.73
CA MET A 36 -4.58 8.61 -15.44
C MET A 36 -5.49 8.03 -14.35
N PHE A 37 -6.72 7.62 -14.70
CA PHE A 37 -7.62 6.96 -13.76
C PHE A 37 -6.97 5.69 -13.21
N TRP A 38 -6.47 4.83 -14.10
CA TRP A 38 -5.85 3.56 -13.72
C TRP A 38 -4.50 3.74 -13.02
N SER A 39 -3.78 4.80 -13.33
CA SER A 39 -2.55 5.18 -12.65
C SER A 39 -2.77 5.52 -11.17
N LEU A 40 -3.90 6.16 -10.86
CA LEU A 40 -4.20 6.68 -9.53
C LEU A 40 -5.19 5.82 -8.73
N VAL A 41 -5.85 4.82 -9.34
CA VAL A 41 -6.85 3.95 -8.69
C VAL A 41 -6.30 3.22 -7.47
N ASN A 42 -4.99 2.97 -7.44
CA ASN A 42 -4.34 2.31 -6.31
C ASN A 42 -4.31 3.16 -5.04
N ILE A 43 -4.41 4.50 -5.14
CA ILE A 43 -4.44 5.38 -3.97
C ILE A 43 -5.67 5.11 -3.08
N PRO A 44 -6.93 5.20 -3.58
CA PRO A 44 -8.09 4.87 -2.76
C PRO A 44 -8.13 3.40 -2.34
N LEU A 45 -7.72 2.47 -3.21
CA LEU A 45 -7.68 1.04 -2.87
C LEU A 45 -6.76 0.76 -1.68
N TYR A 46 -5.57 1.39 -1.66
CA TYR A 46 -4.62 1.22 -0.56
C TYR A 46 -5.15 1.80 0.75
N LEU A 47 -5.91 2.90 0.71
CA LEU A 47 -6.55 3.46 1.91
C LEU A 47 -7.66 2.54 2.45
N TYR A 48 -8.41 1.88 1.57
CA TYR A 48 -9.35 0.83 1.98
C TYR A 48 -8.60 -0.40 2.56
N HIS A 49 -7.47 -0.79 1.96
CA HIS A 49 -6.61 -1.84 2.50
C HIS A 49 -6.12 -1.51 3.92
N GLN A 50 -5.58 -0.31 4.14
CA GLN A 50 -5.15 0.14 5.47
C GLN A 50 -6.30 0.18 6.48
N THR A 51 -7.52 0.43 6.02
CA THR A 51 -8.72 0.38 6.87
C THR A 51 -8.94 -1.05 7.38
N GLU A 52 -8.88 -2.05 6.52
CA GLU A 52 -9.00 -3.46 6.91
C GLU A 52 -7.87 -3.87 7.86
N GLU A 53 -6.64 -3.49 7.52
CA GLU A 53 -5.40 -3.88 8.20
C GLU A 53 -5.26 -3.28 9.61
N HIS A 54 -5.64 -2.02 9.78
CA HIS A 54 -5.32 -1.23 10.98
C HIS A 54 -6.53 -0.70 11.75
N TYR A 55 -7.69 -0.52 11.12
CA TYR A 55 -8.85 0.03 11.80
C TYR A 55 -9.94 -1.00 12.08
N LYS A 56 -10.51 -1.60 11.03
CA LYS A 56 -11.60 -2.56 11.15
C LYS A 56 -11.56 -3.55 9.98
N PRO A 57 -11.36 -4.85 10.23
CA PRO A 57 -11.24 -5.51 11.55
C PRO A 57 -9.96 -5.17 12.33
N GLY A 58 -8.89 -4.71 11.67
CA GLY A 58 -7.61 -4.42 12.31
C GLY A 58 -6.83 -5.69 12.66
N GLY A 59 -5.76 -5.53 13.45
CA GLY A 59 -5.02 -6.65 14.04
C GLY A 59 -3.71 -7.02 13.34
N PHE A 60 -3.32 -6.32 12.28
CA PHE A 60 -2.08 -6.62 11.54
C PHE A 60 -0.83 -6.64 12.43
N LYS A 61 -0.72 -5.69 13.37
CA LYS A 61 0.39 -5.65 14.33
C LYS A 61 0.50 -6.96 15.14
N GLN A 62 -0.64 -7.44 15.62
CA GLN A 62 -0.70 -8.68 16.40
C GLN A 62 -0.37 -9.89 15.51
N TYR A 63 -0.89 -9.92 14.29
CA TYR A 63 -0.57 -10.96 13.31
C TYR A 63 0.94 -11.05 13.04
N ILE A 64 1.59 -9.93 12.74
CA ILE A 64 3.05 -9.89 12.52
C ILE A 64 3.84 -10.33 13.76
N ASN A 65 3.49 -9.83 14.95
CA ASN A 65 4.27 -10.15 16.15
C ASN A 65 4.05 -11.59 16.64
N ARG A 66 2.81 -12.10 16.59
CA ARG A 66 2.44 -13.39 17.20
C ARG A 66 2.47 -14.56 16.22
N VAL A 67 1.99 -14.38 15.00
CA VAL A 67 1.94 -15.46 14.00
C VAL A 67 3.25 -15.54 13.23
N ILE A 68 3.67 -14.41 12.64
CA ILE A 68 4.82 -14.39 11.73
C ILE A 68 6.13 -14.51 12.51
N ASN A 69 6.30 -13.69 13.56
CA ASN A 69 7.52 -13.66 14.36
C ASN A 69 7.51 -14.57 15.60
N LYS A 70 6.37 -15.17 15.95
CA LYS A 70 6.22 -16.09 17.10
C LYS A 70 6.76 -15.52 18.42
N LEU A 71 6.59 -14.21 18.62
CA LEU A 71 7.08 -13.54 19.83
C LEU A 71 6.17 -13.84 21.03
N PRO A 72 6.74 -14.04 22.23
CA PRO A 72 5.97 -14.13 23.46
C PRO A 72 5.11 -12.88 23.72
N ASP A 73 4.05 -13.04 24.52
CA ASP A 73 3.25 -11.91 24.97
C ASP A 73 4.09 -10.86 25.71
N GLY A 74 3.81 -9.59 25.43
CA GLY A 74 4.61 -8.46 25.93
C GLY A 74 5.83 -8.10 25.06
N GLN A 75 6.24 -8.93 24.10
CA GLN A 75 7.28 -8.57 23.13
C GLN A 75 6.67 -8.13 21.80
N GLU A 76 7.19 -7.03 21.24
CA GLU A 76 6.80 -6.50 19.94
C GLU A 76 8.06 -6.14 19.13
N ILE A 77 8.19 -6.68 17.91
CA ILE A 77 9.16 -6.17 16.93
C ILE A 77 8.52 -5.03 16.14
N LEU A 78 7.26 -5.21 15.76
CA LEU A 78 6.44 -4.21 15.10
C LEU A 78 5.64 -3.46 16.16
N THR A 79 6.09 -2.25 16.50
CA THR A 79 5.43 -1.38 17.50
C THR A 79 4.45 -0.42 16.82
N ASP A 80 3.53 0.16 17.60
CA ASP A 80 2.59 1.18 17.13
C ASP A 80 3.30 2.35 16.42
N THR A 81 4.43 2.81 16.98
CA THR A 81 5.22 3.90 16.41
C THR A 81 5.85 3.53 15.08
N LYS A 82 6.37 2.29 14.94
CA LYS A 82 6.91 1.81 13.67
C LYS A 82 5.80 1.75 12.61
N VAL A 83 4.66 1.15 12.94
CA VAL A 83 3.51 1.05 12.02
C VAL A 83 3.06 2.44 11.56
N PHE A 84 2.96 3.40 12.48
CA PHE A 84 2.59 4.77 12.15
C PHE A 84 3.55 5.40 11.14
N TRP A 85 4.86 5.39 11.41
CA TRP A 85 5.82 6.05 10.53
C TRP A 85 5.93 5.40 9.16
N ILE A 86 5.86 4.07 9.09
CA ILE A 86 5.85 3.34 7.81
C ILE A 86 4.66 3.80 6.97
N ASN A 87 3.45 3.79 7.53
CA ASN A 87 2.26 4.13 6.77
C ASN A 87 2.20 5.61 6.39
N ILE A 88 2.54 6.52 7.30
CA ILE A 88 2.48 7.95 7.01
C ILE A 88 3.56 8.37 6.00
N LEU A 89 4.82 7.96 6.18
CA LEU A 89 5.90 8.39 5.29
C LEU A 89 5.90 7.64 3.97
N LEU A 90 5.79 6.31 4.02
CA LEU A 90 6.08 5.47 2.85
C LEU A 90 4.84 5.10 2.06
N VAL A 91 3.66 5.20 2.66
CA VAL A 91 2.42 5.07 1.90
C VAL A 91 1.88 6.47 1.59
N TRP A 92 1.52 7.27 2.60
CA TRP A 92 0.77 8.50 2.34
C TRP A 92 1.63 9.57 1.66
N CYS A 93 2.79 9.91 2.23
CA CYS A 93 3.65 10.91 1.60
C CYS A 93 4.19 10.43 0.26
N ALA A 94 4.63 9.17 0.15
CA ALA A 94 5.12 8.63 -1.12
C ALA A 94 4.04 8.59 -2.21
N PHE A 95 2.83 8.11 -1.90
CA PHE A 95 1.74 8.05 -2.87
C PHE A 95 1.26 9.44 -3.27
N LEU A 96 1.28 10.41 -2.35
CA LEU A 96 1.02 11.80 -2.69
C LEU A 96 2.07 12.35 -3.66
N VAL A 97 3.36 12.15 -3.36
CA VAL A 97 4.46 12.60 -4.22
C VAL A 97 4.40 11.93 -5.59
N PHE A 98 4.28 10.61 -5.65
CA PHE A 98 4.18 9.89 -6.92
C PHE A 98 2.90 10.20 -7.68
N GLY A 99 1.78 10.47 -6.98
CA GLY A 99 0.54 10.91 -7.62
C GLY A 99 0.68 12.29 -8.25
N LEU A 100 1.34 13.23 -7.56
CA LEU A 100 1.65 14.55 -8.11
C LEU A 100 2.63 14.46 -9.29
N LEU A 101 3.67 13.64 -9.19
CA LEU A 101 4.61 13.40 -10.30
C LEU A 101 3.91 12.71 -11.48
N CYS A 102 2.98 11.79 -11.21
CA CYS A 102 2.16 11.15 -12.24
C CYS A 102 1.35 12.19 -13.01
N TYR A 103 0.71 13.11 -12.29
CA TYR A 103 -0.15 14.13 -12.88
C TYR A 103 0.62 15.23 -13.62
N TYR A 104 1.72 15.73 -13.04
CA TYR A 104 2.43 16.90 -13.56
C TYR A 104 3.67 16.59 -14.40
N VAL A 105 4.26 15.40 -14.27
CA VAL A 105 5.56 15.08 -14.88
C VAL A 105 5.44 13.95 -15.89
N ASN A 106 5.05 12.75 -15.45
CA ASN A 106 4.94 11.60 -16.33
C ASN A 106 4.08 10.49 -15.73
N ILE A 107 3.18 9.90 -16.52
CA ILE A 107 2.29 8.84 -16.06
C ILE A 107 3.01 7.58 -15.55
N GLY A 108 4.28 7.36 -15.92
CA GLY A 108 5.08 6.26 -15.41
C GLY A 108 5.28 6.26 -13.89
N PHE A 109 5.14 7.40 -13.22
CA PHE A 109 5.10 7.43 -11.74
C PHE A 109 3.83 6.76 -11.18
N GLY A 110 2.74 6.70 -11.95
CA GLY A 110 1.57 5.89 -11.63
C GLY A 110 1.87 4.40 -11.61
N LEU A 111 2.72 3.91 -12.52
CA LEU A 111 3.19 2.53 -12.52
C LEU A 111 3.91 2.20 -11.20
N LEU A 112 4.64 3.15 -10.63
CA LEU A 112 5.30 2.99 -9.34
C LEU A 112 4.30 2.75 -8.21
N ILE A 113 3.21 3.52 -8.16
CA ILE A 113 2.13 3.31 -7.19
C ILE A 113 1.49 1.92 -7.39
N ILE A 114 1.26 1.52 -8.64
CA ILE A 114 0.67 0.22 -8.98
C ILE A 114 1.58 -0.94 -8.53
N ILE A 115 2.85 -0.95 -8.93
CA ILE A 115 3.77 -2.05 -8.62
C ILE A 115 4.09 -2.11 -7.12
N PHE A 116 4.23 -0.96 -6.46
CA PHE A 116 4.39 -0.92 -5.01
C PHE A 116 3.18 -1.57 -4.31
N SER A 117 1.97 -1.26 -4.78
CA SER A 117 0.74 -1.86 -4.27
C SER A 117 0.66 -3.36 -4.53
N VAL A 118 1.04 -3.82 -5.72
CA VAL A 118 1.11 -5.24 -6.09
C VAL A 118 2.03 -6.00 -5.14
N MET A 119 3.23 -5.48 -4.87
CA MET A 119 4.17 -6.10 -3.93
C MET A 119 3.59 -6.21 -2.52
N ASN A 120 2.93 -5.16 -2.03
CA ASN A 120 2.25 -5.19 -0.74
C ASN A 120 1.11 -6.23 -0.72
N CYS A 121 0.28 -6.29 -1.75
CA CYS A 121 -0.81 -7.26 -1.81
C CYS A 121 -0.28 -8.70 -1.83
N LEU A 122 0.82 -8.94 -2.54
CA LEU A 122 1.47 -10.24 -2.58
C LEU A 122 1.93 -10.70 -1.19
N THR A 123 2.39 -9.81 -0.31
CA THR A 123 2.80 -10.24 1.04
C THR A 123 1.63 -10.80 1.84
N HIS A 124 0.44 -10.19 1.76
CA HIS A 124 -0.77 -10.69 2.42
C HIS A 124 -1.25 -12.01 1.82
N ILE A 125 -1.29 -12.12 0.48
CA ILE A 125 -1.73 -13.34 -0.21
C ILE A 125 -0.78 -14.51 0.09
N VAL A 126 0.53 -14.29 -0.01
CA VAL A 126 1.54 -15.32 0.27
C VAL A 126 1.47 -15.76 1.75
N GLN A 127 1.30 -14.82 2.69
CA GLN A 127 1.13 -15.17 4.10
C GLN A 127 -0.12 -16.01 4.34
N ALA A 128 -1.25 -15.65 3.72
CA ALA A 128 -2.49 -16.42 3.84
C ALA A 128 -2.34 -17.85 3.31
N ILE A 129 -1.69 -18.02 2.15
CA ILE A 129 -1.43 -19.36 1.57
C ILE A 129 -0.49 -20.17 2.46
N LYS A 130 0.60 -19.55 2.92
CA LYS A 130 1.63 -20.22 3.74
C LYS A 130 1.10 -20.66 5.10
N HIS A 131 0.31 -19.82 5.75
CA HIS A 131 -0.25 -20.07 7.07
C HIS A 131 -1.64 -20.72 7.03
N LYS A 132 -2.24 -20.83 5.84
CA LYS A 132 -3.59 -21.39 5.60
C LYS A 132 -4.66 -20.74 6.47
N GLU A 133 -4.52 -19.44 6.69
CA GLU A 133 -5.40 -18.66 7.56
C GLU A 133 -5.62 -17.27 6.97
N TRP A 134 -6.72 -16.64 7.37
CA TRP A 134 -6.97 -15.24 7.03
C TRP A 134 -6.01 -14.34 7.82
N ASN A 135 -5.48 -13.30 7.16
CA ASN A 135 -4.73 -12.24 7.82
C ASN A 135 -5.39 -10.87 7.61
N PRO A 136 -5.21 -9.92 8.55
CA PRO A 136 -5.74 -8.57 8.41
C PRO A 136 -5.22 -7.88 7.15
N GLY A 137 -6.12 -7.48 6.26
CA GLY A 137 -5.82 -6.87 4.97
C GLY A 137 -5.99 -7.81 3.76
N LEU A 138 -6.17 -9.12 3.99
CA LEU A 138 -6.21 -10.10 2.90
C LEU A 138 -7.33 -9.84 1.87
N VAL A 139 -8.53 -9.41 2.31
CA VAL A 139 -9.66 -9.24 1.40
C VAL A 139 -9.39 -8.09 0.45
N MET A 140 -9.06 -6.92 1.00
CA MET A 140 -8.71 -5.74 0.23
C MET A 140 -7.44 -5.94 -0.57
N ALA A 141 -6.44 -6.66 -0.06
CA ALA A 141 -5.21 -6.97 -0.79
C ALA A 141 -5.53 -7.82 -2.03
N SER A 142 -6.42 -8.81 -1.91
CA SER A 142 -6.81 -9.65 -3.04
C SER A 142 -7.56 -8.86 -4.11
N LEU A 143 -8.51 -7.99 -3.70
CA LEU A 143 -9.23 -7.11 -4.62
C LEU A 143 -8.29 -6.10 -5.30
N GLN A 144 -7.45 -5.44 -4.51
CA GLN A 144 -6.49 -4.47 -5.00
C GLN A 144 -5.45 -5.11 -5.92
N PHE A 145 -5.00 -6.32 -5.65
CA PHE A 145 -4.09 -7.06 -6.53
C PHE A 145 -4.69 -7.23 -7.92
N ILE A 146 -5.92 -7.73 -8.03
CA ILE A 146 -6.59 -7.96 -9.32
C ILE A 146 -6.74 -6.64 -10.09
N ILE A 147 -7.20 -5.58 -9.42
CA ILE A 147 -7.38 -4.26 -10.04
C ILE A 147 -6.02 -3.68 -10.46
N SER A 148 -4.97 -3.90 -9.67
CA SER A 148 -3.62 -3.43 -9.97
C SER A 148 -3.00 -4.11 -11.18
N ILE A 149 -3.22 -5.42 -11.36
CA ILE A 149 -2.78 -6.12 -12.57
C ILE A 149 -3.44 -5.53 -13.80
N TYR A 150 -4.77 -5.28 -13.74
CA TYR A 150 -5.48 -4.63 -14.83
C TYR A 150 -4.99 -3.19 -15.07
N ALA A 151 -4.79 -2.42 -14.00
CA ALA A 151 -4.28 -1.06 -14.09
C ALA A 151 -2.88 -1.01 -14.72
N ALA A 152 -1.97 -1.91 -14.33
CA ALA A 152 -0.64 -2.02 -14.90
C ALA A 152 -0.71 -2.31 -16.41
N TYR A 153 -1.57 -3.24 -16.81
CA TYR A 153 -1.82 -3.55 -18.21
C TYR A 153 -2.36 -2.33 -18.98
N PHE A 154 -3.38 -1.66 -18.45
CA PHE A 154 -4.03 -0.54 -19.12
C PHE A 154 -3.08 0.64 -19.31
N VAL A 155 -2.36 1.03 -18.25
CA VAL A 155 -1.38 2.14 -18.31
C VAL A 155 -0.24 1.79 -19.26
N SER A 156 0.21 0.53 -19.26
CA SER A 156 1.26 0.04 -20.18
C SER A 156 0.85 0.08 -21.64
N SER A 157 -0.44 -0.09 -21.94
CA SER A 157 -0.95 -0.17 -23.31
C SER A 157 -1.43 1.17 -23.87
N HIS A 158 -1.83 2.11 -23.01
CA HIS A 158 -2.53 3.33 -23.44
C HIS A 158 -1.90 4.65 -22.96
N GLY A 159 -0.92 4.63 -22.05
CA GLY A 159 -0.34 5.87 -21.51
C GLY A 159 1.18 5.91 -21.43
N LEU A 160 1.85 4.77 -21.34
CA LEU A 160 3.28 4.69 -21.07
C LEU A 160 4.13 4.76 -22.35
N ASP A 161 4.97 5.78 -22.43
CA ASP A 161 6.15 5.79 -23.32
C ASP A 161 7.30 5.00 -22.68
N ASN A 162 8.26 4.50 -23.48
CA ASN A 162 9.47 3.83 -22.98
C ASN A 162 9.20 2.70 -21.96
N LEU A 163 8.24 1.83 -22.30
CA LEU A 163 7.70 0.78 -21.45
C LEU A 163 8.76 0.00 -20.64
N LEU A 164 9.80 -0.50 -21.31
CA LEU A 164 10.85 -1.32 -20.67
C LEU A 164 11.59 -0.58 -19.56
N ILE A 165 11.85 0.73 -19.76
CA ILE A 165 12.57 1.55 -18.79
C ILE A 165 11.70 1.75 -17.55
N TRP A 166 10.42 2.10 -17.73
CA TRP A 166 9.52 2.30 -16.60
C TRP A 166 9.27 1.04 -15.82
N TRP A 167 9.05 -0.10 -16.48
CA TRP A 167 8.90 -1.38 -15.79
C TRP A 167 10.17 -1.77 -15.04
N GLY A 168 11.33 -1.69 -15.69
CA GLY A 168 12.62 -2.01 -15.06
C GLY A 168 12.91 -1.12 -13.85
N ALA A 169 12.81 0.20 -14.03
CA ALA A 169 13.05 1.18 -12.96
C ALA A 169 12.07 0.99 -11.79
N THR A 170 10.79 0.81 -12.10
CA THR A 170 9.75 0.66 -11.08
C THR A 170 9.92 -0.63 -10.27
N ILE A 171 10.19 -1.76 -10.92
CA ILE A 171 10.40 -3.04 -10.23
C ILE A 171 11.64 -2.94 -9.33
N ILE A 172 12.76 -2.44 -9.86
CA ILE A 172 14.02 -2.30 -9.08
C ILE A 172 13.79 -1.40 -7.88
N PHE A 173 13.17 -0.23 -8.09
CA PHE A 173 12.86 0.71 -7.02
C PHE A 173 11.96 0.07 -5.96
N SER A 174 10.90 -0.61 -6.38
CA SER A 174 9.92 -1.19 -5.46
C SER A 174 10.55 -2.31 -4.64
N ILE A 175 11.36 -3.19 -5.25
CA ILE A 175 12.12 -4.22 -4.54
C ILE A 175 13.06 -3.59 -3.51
N PHE A 176 13.83 -2.59 -3.92
CA PHE A 176 14.78 -1.92 -3.03
C PHE A 176 14.08 -1.32 -1.80
N VAL A 177 12.97 -0.59 -2.01
CA VAL A 177 12.21 0.02 -0.91
C VAL A 177 11.60 -1.03 0.00
N HIS A 178 11.03 -2.12 -0.53
CA HIS A 178 10.48 -3.20 0.30
C HIS A 178 11.55 -3.93 1.12
N ILE A 179 12.75 -4.16 0.57
CA ILE A 179 13.88 -4.74 1.32
C ILE A 179 14.31 -3.81 2.44
N LEU A 180 14.46 -2.51 2.14
CA LEU A 180 14.84 -1.51 3.14
C LEU A 180 13.81 -1.44 4.26
N LEU A 181 12.52 -1.43 3.89
CA LEU A 181 11.40 -1.47 4.80
C LEU A 181 11.44 -2.68 5.71
N PHE A 182 11.56 -3.87 5.14
CA PHE A 182 11.62 -5.11 5.90
C PHE A 182 12.77 -5.07 6.90
N LYS A 183 13.94 -4.59 6.48
CA LYS A 183 15.10 -4.43 7.36
C LYS A 183 14.84 -3.45 8.50
N LEU A 184 14.26 -2.27 8.23
CA LEU A 184 13.93 -1.26 9.24
C LEU A 184 12.85 -1.72 10.22
N CYS A 185 11.89 -2.52 9.74
CA CYS A 185 10.81 -3.05 10.58
C CYS A 185 11.32 -4.14 11.51
N MET A 186 12.14 -5.04 10.98
CA MET A 186 12.51 -6.30 11.61
C MET A 186 13.76 -6.21 12.49
N THR A 187 14.50 -5.10 12.48
CA THR A 187 15.54 -4.83 13.47
C THR A 187 14.91 -4.53 14.82
N ARG A 188 15.37 -5.24 15.85
CA ARG A 188 15.05 -4.91 17.25
C ARG A 188 15.70 -3.56 17.58
N SER A 189 14.89 -2.59 18.00
CA SER A 189 15.35 -1.35 18.60
C SER A 189 15.67 -1.58 20.07
#